data_AF-A0AAN6N2E6-F1
#
_entry.id   AF-A0AAN6N2E6-F1
#
_cell.length_a   1.000
_cell.length_b   1.000
_cell.length_c   1.000
_cell.angle_alpha   90.00
_cell.angle_beta   90.00
_cell.angle_gamma   90.00
#
_symmetry.space_group_name_H-M   'P 1'
#
loop_
_entity.id
_entity.type
_entity.pdbx_description
1 polymer ?
#
loop_
_entity_poly.entity_id
_entity_poly.type
_entity_poly.pdbx_seq_one_letter_code
_entity_poly.pdbx_strand_id
1 'polypeptide(L)'
;MRPSGRALVAAITSAVCRPPRSEFTRTLQTHSDDLLKISEDFRPLASRYAIVSFYEEHAYGGLGTVIVDRSSAVMGLAHEEAMMLAGTHSSMCKYGSLGDRGFEAVWKGIRRASKGPVS
;
A
#
# COMPACT_ATOMS: atom_id res chain seq x y z
N MET A 1 32.12 -30.36 -2.77
CA MET A 1 32.18 -29.78 -4.14
C MET A 1 31.78 -28.30 -4.03
N ARG A 2 32.70 -27.36 -4.26
CA ARG A 2 32.41 -25.90 -4.19
C ARG A 2 31.92 -25.44 -5.57
N PRO A 3 30.80 -24.70 -5.69
CA PRO A 3 30.32 -24.23 -6.98
C PRO A 3 31.32 -23.24 -7.59
N SER A 4 31.57 -23.37 -8.89
CA SER A 4 32.46 -22.49 -9.66
C SER A 4 31.94 -21.06 -9.70
N GLY A 5 32.83 -20.06 -9.72
CA GLY A 5 32.48 -18.62 -9.72
C GLY A 5 31.52 -18.21 -10.85
N ARG A 6 31.53 -18.93 -11.99
CA ARG A 6 30.58 -18.69 -13.10
C ARG A 6 29.14 -19.06 -12.72
N ALA A 7 28.95 -20.10 -11.90
CA ALA A 7 27.63 -20.53 -11.45
C ALA A 7 27.04 -19.52 -10.46
N LEU A 8 27.87 -18.90 -9.62
CA LEU A 8 27.43 -17.86 -8.69
C LEU A 8 27.01 -16.60 -9.42
N VAL A 9 27.82 -16.13 -10.39
CA VAL A 9 27.49 -14.95 -11.20
C VAL A 9 26.22 -15.19 -12.01
N ALA A 10 26.08 -16.35 -12.67
CA ALA A 10 24.87 -16.69 -13.42
C ALA A 10 23.63 -16.76 -12.53
N ALA A 11 23.75 -17.30 -11.31
CA ALA A 11 22.66 -17.34 -10.34
C ALA A 11 22.21 -15.93 -9.94
N ILE A 12 23.15 -15.03 -9.64
CA ILE A 12 22.89 -13.63 -9.29
C ILE A 12 22.20 -12.92 -10.47
N THR A 13 22.75 -13.03 -11.68
CA THR A 13 22.14 -12.41 -12.86
C THR A 13 20.75 -12.97 -13.13
N SER A 14 20.54 -14.28 -12.97
CA SER A 14 19.22 -14.88 -13.16
C SER A 14 18.19 -14.39 -12.13
N ALA A 15 18.59 -14.17 -10.87
CA ALA A 15 17.70 -13.70 -9.83
C ALA A 15 17.30 -12.22 -10.04
N VAL A 16 18.25 -11.40 -10.50
CA VAL A 16 18.01 -9.97 -10.79
C VAL A 16 17.22 -9.77 -12.09
N CYS A 17 17.44 -10.61 -13.10
CA CYS A 17 16.82 -10.48 -14.41
C CYS A 17 15.62 -11.40 -14.64
N ARG A 18 15.17 -12.18 -13.64
CA ARG A 18 13.96 -13.00 -13.80
C ARG A 18 12.77 -12.06 -13.80
N PRO A 19 12.06 -11.90 -14.93
CA PRO A 19 10.83 -11.12 -14.91
C PRO A 19 9.87 -11.77 -13.91
N PRO A 20 9.13 -10.97 -13.12
CA PRO A 20 8.09 -11.51 -12.27
C PRO A 20 7.14 -12.35 -13.14
N ARG A 21 6.63 -13.45 -12.56
CA ARG A 21 5.68 -14.33 -13.26
C ARG A 21 4.55 -13.48 -13.84
N SER A 22 4.36 -13.56 -15.16
CA SER A 22 3.47 -12.68 -15.92
C SER A 22 2.03 -12.66 -15.41
N GLU A 23 1.56 -13.77 -14.83
CA GLU A 23 0.23 -13.83 -14.24
C GLU A 23 0.09 -12.98 -12.97
N PHE A 24 1.10 -12.98 -12.09
CA PHE A 24 1.08 -12.16 -10.89
C PHE A 24 1.14 -10.68 -11.23
N THR A 25 2.01 -10.28 -12.17
CA THR A 25 2.04 -8.89 -12.62
C THR A 25 0.76 -8.50 -13.34
N ARG A 26 0.11 -9.39 -14.09
CA ARG A 26 -1.21 -9.14 -14.70
C ARG A 26 -2.29 -8.91 -13.64
N THR A 27 -2.34 -9.75 -12.60
CA THR A 27 -3.29 -9.56 -11.48
C THR A 27 -3.03 -8.28 -10.70
N LEU A 28 -1.78 -7.80 -10.64
CA LEU A 28 -1.45 -6.53 -9.97
C LEU A 28 -1.63 -5.28 -10.84
N GLN A 29 -2.11 -5.41 -12.07
CA GLN A 29 -2.41 -4.25 -12.91
C GLN A 29 -3.60 -3.47 -12.38
N THR A 30 -3.60 -2.16 -12.63
CA THR A 30 -4.74 -1.28 -12.36
C THR A 30 -6.00 -1.85 -13.03
N HIS A 31 -7.12 -1.84 -12.31
CA HIS A 31 -8.41 -2.42 -12.76
C HIS A 31 -8.40 -3.93 -12.97
N SER A 32 -7.55 -4.68 -12.24
CA SER A 32 -7.66 -6.14 -12.20
C SER A 32 -9.00 -6.59 -11.62
N ASP A 33 -9.73 -7.42 -12.38
CA ASP A 33 -10.97 -8.07 -11.93
C ASP A 33 -10.75 -8.95 -10.70
N ASP A 34 -9.57 -9.59 -10.59
CA ASP A 34 -9.22 -10.42 -9.44
C ASP A 34 -9.08 -9.58 -8.17
N LEU A 35 -8.39 -8.43 -8.25
CA LEU A 35 -8.26 -7.52 -7.11
C LEU A 35 -9.60 -6.89 -6.72
N LEU A 36 -10.40 -6.51 -7.72
CA LEU A 36 -11.75 -6.01 -7.47
C LEU A 36 -12.59 -7.05 -6.74
N LYS A 37 -12.57 -8.31 -7.20
CA LYS A 37 -13.30 -9.40 -6.55
C LYS A 37 -12.84 -9.61 -5.11
N ILE A 38 -11.53 -9.57 -4.84
CA ILE A 38 -11.00 -9.68 -3.47
C ILE A 38 -11.52 -8.52 -2.59
N SER A 39 -11.53 -7.29 -3.12
CA SER A 39 -12.07 -6.13 -2.41
C SER A 39 -13.56 -6.28 -2.12
N GLU A 40 -14.36 -6.74 -3.09
CA GLU A 40 -15.79 -7.00 -2.94
C GLU A 40 -16.07 -8.10 -1.92
N ASP A 41 -15.32 -9.21 -1.95
CA ASP A 41 -15.44 -10.31 -1.00
C ASP A 41 -15.11 -9.87 0.44
N PHE A 42 -14.25 -8.85 0.60
CA PHE A 42 -13.93 -8.28 1.91
C PHE A 42 -14.99 -7.30 2.43
N ARG A 43 -15.79 -6.65 1.57
CA ARG A 43 -16.76 -5.60 2.00
C ARG A 43 -17.71 -6.06 3.12
N PRO A 44 -18.31 -7.26 3.10
CA PRO A 44 -19.19 -7.71 4.18
C PRO A 44 -18.47 -7.76 5.53
N LEU A 45 -17.18 -8.17 5.53
CA LEU A 45 -16.36 -8.21 6.73
C LEU A 45 -15.93 -6.80 7.17
N ALA A 46 -15.67 -5.91 6.22
CA ALA A 46 -15.23 -4.55 6.48
C ALA A 46 -16.23 -3.73 7.32
N SER A 47 -17.53 -4.07 7.26
CA SER A 47 -18.56 -3.50 8.13
C SER A 47 -18.30 -3.67 9.63
N ARG A 48 -17.49 -4.66 10.01
CA ARG A 48 -17.17 -5.00 11.40
C ARG A 48 -15.94 -4.26 11.93
N TYR A 49 -15.26 -3.48 11.09
CA TYR A 49 -14.03 -2.79 11.43
C TYR A 49 -14.22 -1.28 11.27
N ALA A 50 -13.60 -0.49 12.15
CA ALA A 50 -13.32 0.90 11.83
C ALA A 50 -12.08 0.96 10.96
N ILE A 51 -12.19 1.61 9.80
CA ILE A 51 -11.14 1.64 8.80
C ILE A 51 -10.73 3.10 8.57
N VAL A 52 -9.41 3.33 8.57
CA VAL A 52 -8.82 4.60 8.21
C VAL A 52 -7.85 4.33 7.06
N SER A 53 -8.12 4.95 5.92
CA SER A 53 -7.37 4.80 4.68
C SER A 53 -6.52 6.04 4.45
N PHE A 54 -5.22 5.84 4.25
CA PHE A 54 -4.26 6.91 4.01
C PHE A 54 -3.77 6.88 2.57
N TYR A 55 -3.66 8.06 1.96
CA TYR A 55 -3.16 8.21 0.59
C TYR A 55 -2.15 9.35 0.49
N GLU A 56 -1.36 9.33 -0.58
CA GLU A 56 -0.22 10.23 -0.76
C GLU A 56 -0.66 11.62 -1.23
N GLU A 57 0.02 12.66 -0.74
CA GLU A 57 -0.09 14.02 -1.28
C GLU A 57 0.87 14.26 -2.44
N HIS A 58 2.10 13.72 -2.36
CA HIS A 58 3.17 14.05 -3.29
C HIS A 58 3.46 12.92 -4.27
N ALA A 59 3.62 13.28 -5.54
CA ALA A 59 4.06 12.36 -6.58
C ALA A 59 5.43 11.73 -6.27
N TYR A 60 5.61 10.48 -6.66
CA TYR A 60 6.88 9.80 -6.51
C TYR A 60 7.90 10.30 -7.54
N GLY A 61 9.10 10.64 -7.07
CA GLY A 61 10.18 11.17 -7.91
C GLY A 61 10.49 10.25 -9.09
N GLY A 62 10.41 10.80 -10.31
CA GLY A 62 10.62 10.06 -11.56
C GLY A 62 9.35 9.51 -12.22
N LEU A 63 8.24 9.35 -11.48
CA LEU A 63 6.96 8.90 -12.04
C LEU A 63 6.02 10.07 -12.39
N GLY A 64 6.13 11.20 -11.70
CA GLY A 64 5.26 12.37 -11.92
C GLY A 64 3.81 12.18 -11.47
N THR A 65 3.50 11.04 -10.84
CA THR A 65 2.21 10.73 -10.22
C THR A 65 2.41 10.17 -8.81
N VAL A 66 1.37 10.25 -7.98
CA VAL A 66 1.29 9.46 -6.73
C VAL A 66 1.19 7.97 -7.08
N ILE A 67 1.68 7.11 -6.19
CA ILE A 67 1.55 5.66 -6.37
C ILE A 67 0.16 5.22 -5.89
N VAL A 68 -0.26 5.72 -4.73
CA VAL A 68 -1.59 5.49 -4.15
C VAL A 68 -2.35 6.80 -4.07
N ASP A 69 -3.27 7.00 -5.02
CA ASP A 69 -4.26 8.07 -4.95
C ASP A 69 -5.46 7.69 -4.06
N ARG A 70 -6.35 8.66 -3.81
CA ARG A 70 -7.54 8.45 -2.97
C ARG A 70 -8.43 7.32 -3.48
N SER A 71 -8.67 7.23 -4.78
CA SER A 71 -9.58 6.23 -5.36
C SER A 71 -9.03 4.81 -5.24
N SER A 72 -7.69 4.68 -5.27
CA SER A 72 -7.00 3.42 -5.02
C SER A 72 -6.99 3.03 -3.53
N ALA A 73 -6.95 4.02 -2.63
CA ALA A 73 -6.85 3.78 -1.19
C ALA A 73 -8.20 3.48 -0.50
N VAL A 74 -9.32 3.95 -1.04
CA VAL A 74 -10.62 3.86 -0.37
C VAL A 74 -11.49 2.73 -0.93
N MET A 75 -12.23 2.07 -0.04
CA MET A 75 -13.22 1.06 -0.42
C MET A 75 -14.63 1.64 -0.62
N GLY A 76 -14.86 2.88 -0.17
CA GLY A 76 -16.15 3.55 -0.30
C GLY A 76 -17.18 3.05 0.72
N LEU A 77 -16.73 2.67 1.91
CA LEU A 77 -17.61 2.28 3.01
C LEU A 77 -18.13 3.53 3.72
N ALA A 78 -19.36 3.49 4.22
CA ALA A 78 -19.98 4.64 4.89
C ALA A 78 -19.21 5.09 6.15
N HIS A 79 -18.56 4.15 6.84
CA HIS A 79 -17.81 4.34 8.08
C HIS A 79 -16.29 4.35 7.89
N GLU A 80 -15.80 4.42 6.64
CA GLU A 80 -14.37 4.56 6.33
C GLU A 80 -13.96 6.04 6.40
N GLU A 81 -12.89 6.30 7.17
CA GLU A 81 -12.24 7.61 7.16
C GLU A 81 -11.12 7.62 6.13
N ALA A 82 -11.10 8.60 5.22
CA ALA A 82 -10.04 8.76 4.25
C ALA A 82 -9.21 10.02 4.55
N MET A 83 -7.88 9.88 4.63
CA MET A 83 -6.98 10.98 5.00
C MET A 83 -5.77 11.04 4.09
N MET A 84 -5.51 12.23 3.54
CA MET A 84 -4.27 12.50 2.80
C MET A 84 -3.12 12.70 3.78
N LEU A 85 -1.94 12.12 3.50
CA LEU A 85 -0.71 12.38 4.25
C LEU A 85 0.32 13.05 3.37
N ALA A 86 0.96 14.08 3.93
CA ALA A 86 2.07 14.76 3.30
C ALA A 86 3.26 13.80 3.13
N GLY A 87 3.66 13.57 1.89
CA GLY A 87 4.78 12.70 1.54
C GLY A 87 4.52 11.95 0.25
N THR A 88 5.55 11.29 -0.24
CA THR A 88 5.44 10.29 -1.31
C THR A 88 5.16 8.93 -0.68
N HIS A 89 4.86 7.93 -1.50
CA HIS A 89 4.68 6.54 -1.05
C HIS A 89 5.77 6.05 -0.07
N SER A 90 7.02 6.45 -0.29
CA SER A 90 8.14 6.00 0.53
C SER A 90 8.48 6.91 1.71
N SER A 91 7.87 8.10 1.82
CA SER A 91 8.16 9.06 2.88
C SER A 91 6.99 9.38 3.80
N MET A 92 5.74 9.18 3.37
CA MET A 92 4.53 9.56 4.13
C MET A 92 4.43 8.94 5.53
N CYS A 93 5.06 7.78 5.75
CA CYS A 93 5.09 7.08 7.04
C CYS A 93 6.47 7.13 7.73
N LYS A 94 7.36 8.03 7.33
CA LYS A 94 8.68 8.21 7.94
C LYS A 94 8.69 9.50 8.74
N TYR A 95 8.72 9.36 10.06
CA TYR A 95 8.59 10.48 10.98
C TYR A 95 9.91 10.79 11.65
N GLY A 96 10.28 12.08 11.72
CA GLY A 96 11.50 12.52 12.40
C GLY A 96 11.36 12.65 13.91
N SER A 97 10.14 12.77 14.43
CA SER A 97 9.86 12.90 15.87
C SER A 97 8.40 12.58 16.18
N LEU A 98 8.07 12.49 17.47
CA LEU A 98 6.68 12.35 17.95
C LEU A 98 5.83 13.61 17.68
N GLY A 99 6.45 14.78 17.46
CA GLY A 99 5.74 16.02 17.13
C GLY A 99 5.45 16.18 15.63
N ASP A 100 5.82 15.20 14.82
CA ASP A 100 5.57 15.22 13.38
C ASP A 100 4.05 15.19 13.09
N ARG A 101 3.60 16.06 12.18
CA ARG A 101 2.16 16.16 11.86
C ARG A 101 1.61 14.90 11.21
N GLY A 102 2.40 14.22 10.37
CA GLY A 102 2.03 12.95 9.77
C GLY A 102 1.92 11.84 10.81
N PHE A 103 2.88 11.80 11.75
CA PHE A 103 2.82 10.86 12.89
C PHE A 103 1.55 11.06 13.71
N GLU A 104 1.27 12.30 14.10
CA GLU A 104 0.08 12.65 14.88
C GLU A 104 -1.22 12.33 14.15
N ALA A 105 -1.28 12.57 12.84
CA ALA A 105 -2.44 12.23 12.01
C ALA A 105 -2.70 10.72 12.00
N VAL A 106 -1.67 9.91 11.73
CA VAL A 106 -1.77 8.45 11.71
C VAL A 106 -2.10 7.91 13.10
N TRP A 107 -1.42 8.38 14.13
CA TRP A 107 -1.67 7.97 15.52
C TRP A 107 -3.11 8.26 15.95
N LYS A 108 -3.64 9.44 15.65
CA LYS A 108 -5.03 9.79 15.95
C LYS A 108 -6.00 8.90 15.17
N GLY A 109 -5.72 8.59 13.91
CA GLY A 109 -6.49 7.65 13.10
C GLY A 109 -6.55 6.26 13.73
N ILE A 110 -5.39 5.68 14.05
CA ILE A 110 -5.27 4.38 14.71
C ILE A 110 -6.05 4.37 16.04
N ARG A 111 -5.90 5.41 16.86
CA ARG A 111 -6.60 5.51 18.16
C ARG A 111 -8.11 5.66 18.02
N ARG A 112 -8.61 6.25 16.93
CA ARG A 112 -10.05 6.27 16.63
C ARG A 112 -10.50 4.87 16.21
N ALA A 113 -9.80 4.26 15.26
CA ALA A 113 -10.14 2.93 14.74
C ALA A 113 -10.12 1.84 15.83
N SER A 114 -9.21 1.94 16.80
CA SER A 114 -9.11 0.98 17.91
C SER A 114 -10.34 0.94 18.82
N LYS A 115 -11.25 1.92 18.73
CA LYS A 115 -12.51 1.94 19.47
C LYS A 115 -13.62 1.12 18.78
N GLY A 116 -13.36 0.61 17.58
CA GLY A 116 -14.34 -0.10 16.76
C GLY A 116 -15.15 0.83 15.86
N PRO A 117 -15.96 0.25 14.94
CA PRO A 117 -16.83 1.02 14.06
C PRO A 117 -17.83 1.83 14.89
N VAL A 118 -18.17 3.03 14.41
CA VAL A 118 -19.21 3.86 15.02
C VAL A 118 -20.55 3.18 14.74
N SER A 119 -21.27 2.80 15.80
CA SER A 119 -22.59 2.18 15.74
C SER A 119 -23.66 3.12 15.18
#